data_AF-A0AAD3H717-F1
#
_entry.id   AF-A0AAD3H717-F1
#
_cell.length_a   1.000
_cell.length_b   1.000
_cell.length_c   1.000
_cell.angle_alpha   90.00
_cell.angle_beta   90.00
_cell.angle_gamma   90.00
#
_symmetry.space_group_name_H-M   'P 1'
#
loop_
_entity.id
_entity.type
_entity.pdbx_description
1 polymer ?
#
loop_
_entity_poly.entity_id
_entity_poly.type
_entity_poly.pdbx_seq_one_letter_code
_entity_poly.pdbx_strand_id
1 'polypeptide(L)'
;MDKTLTFALTEPTNQSRHGSIRGNEGRRRLMDVPSAFPIYQDYGAYYIDLYIGSPAQRQTVILDTGSDNVGIPCTECSDCGKKHTDPFFDHRKSESFRALTCSECSTGTCDEENDICKVKSEYLEGSRWSGKEALDKVHPGGPPQKFLVESQDENQTIEVDNTLPIKFTCMDSVESEFRLQLANGIAGLGMQGPSLWRQMYEEKYIEEKKFSLCLSKNPIAGSMTGSMTLGGIDERLGHNSTDLSYMSMINTSGLYGVEIRNIYVHENGGESVRDILHEELYLIVVQQQHLYQPIS
;
A
#
# COMPACT_ATOMS: atom_id res chain seq x y z
N MET A 1 -10.02 11.88 -22.77
CA MET A 1 -9.89 10.41 -22.62
C MET A 1 -9.03 10.21 -21.39
N ASP A 2 -9.64 9.81 -20.27
CA ASP A 2 -8.91 9.60 -19.03
C ASP A 2 -8.06 8.35 -19.19
N LYS A 3 -6.74 8.55 -19.26
CA LYS A 3 -5.77 7.46 -19.36
C LYS A 3 -5.65 6.84 -17.96
N THR A 4 -6.37 5.76 -17.74
CA THR A 4 -6.29 4.97 -16.51
C THR A 4 -5.26 3.86 -16.68
N LEU A 5 -4.34 3.74 -15.72
CA LEU A 5 -3.39 2.64 -15.62
C LEU A 5 -3.88 1.68 -14.53
N THR A 6 -4.29 0.47 -14.93
CA THR A 6 -4.60 -0.61 -13.99
C THR A 6 -3.51 -1.66 -14.05
N PHE A 7 -2.90 -1.95 -12.90
CA PHE A 7 -1.94 -3.04 -12.78
C PHE A 7 -2.18 -3.82 -11.50
N ALA A 8 -1.85 -5.11 -11.52
CA ALA A 8 -1.94 -6.00 -10.38
C ALA A 8 -0.57 -6.59 -10.09
N LEU A 9 -0.18 -6.56 -8.83
CA LEU A 9 1.05 -7.15 -8.34
C LEU A 9 0.69 -8.37 -7.50
N THR A 10 1.31 -9.51 -7.83
CA THR A 10 1.08 -10.79 -7.16
C THR A 10 2.41 -11.40 -6.79
N GLU A 11 2.49 -12.00 -5.61
CA GLU A 11 3.65 -12.81 -5.24
C GLU A 11 3.73 -14.06 -6.13
N PRO A 12 4.93 -14.52 -6.55
CA PRO A 12 5.06 -15.73 -7.35
C PRO A 12 4.58 -16.95 -6.54
N THR A 13 3.60 -17.68 -7.06
CA THR A 13 3.20 -18.97 -6.49
C THR A 13 3.99 -20.09 -7.15
N ASN A 14 4.66 -20.94 -6.38
CA ASN A 14 5.13 -22.23 -6.89
C ASN A 14 3.89 -23.03 -7.33
N GLN A 15 3.71 -23.19 -8.64
CA GLN A 15 2.56 -23.89 -9.20
C GLN A 15 2.60 -25.37 -8.80
N SER A 16 1.76 -25.76 -7.84
CA SER A 16 1.22 -27.12 -7.75
C SER A 16 -0.31 -27.04 -7.93
N ARG A 17 -0.74 -27.51 -9.10
CA ARG A 17 -2.09 -27.92 -9.54
C ARG A 17 -3.29 -27.42 -8.71
N HIS A 18 -4.12 -26.64 -9.41
CA HIS A 18 -5.54 -26.41 -9.15
C HIS A 18 -6.25 -27.69 -8.64
N GLY A 19 -6.61 -27.70 -7.35
CA GLY A 19 -7.57 -28.61 -6.78
C GLY A 19 -8.79 -27.81 -6.34
N SER A 20 -9.90 -27.98 -7.04
CA SER A 20 -11.21 -27.45 -6.60
C SER A 20 -11.62 -28.17 -5.33
N ILE A 21 -11.41 -27.54 -4.17
CA ILE A 21 -11.96 -28.04 -2.90
C ILE A 21 -13.33 -27.39 -2.74
N ARG A 22 -14.38 -28.15 -3.08
CA ARG A 22 -15.74 -27.89 -2.59
C ARG A 22 -15.79 -28.31 -1.11
N GLY A 23 -15.49 -27.36 -0.22
CA GLY A 23 -15.76 -27.45 1.21
C GLY A 23 -17.08 -26.75 1.52
N ASN A 24 -18.04 -27.50 2.02
CA ASN A 24 -19.35 -27.03 2.46
C ASN A 24 -19.25 -26.75 3.97
N GLU A 25 -19.33 -25.50 4.42
CA GLU A 25 -19.64 -25.20 5.83
C GLU A 25 -20.08 -23.74 6.03
N GLY A 26 -21.19 -23.57 6.76
CA GLY A 26 -21.90 -22.32 6.94
C GLY A 26 -21.19 -21.34 7.86
N ARG A 27 -20.32 -20.51 7.28
CA ARG A 27 -19.98 -19.19 7.81
C ARG A 27 -20.49 -18.17 6.80
N ARG A 28 -21.53 -17.40 7.16
CA ARG A 28 -22.04 -16.29 6.33
C ARG A 28 -20.86 -15.37 6.01
N ARG A 29 -20.54 -15.25 4.72
CA ARG A 29 -19.49 -14.41 4.14
C ARG A 29 -19.79 -12.94 4.46
N LEU A 30 -19.11 -12.38 5.46
CA LEU A 30 -19.00 -10.94 5.57
C LEU A 30 -17.84 -10.55 4.61
N MET A 31 -18.19 -9.92 3.49
CA MET A 31 -17.31 -9.32 2.46
C MET A 31 -16.70 -10.29 1.42
N ASP A 32 -17.48 -10.68 0.41
CA ASP A 32 -16.97 -11.05 -0.92
C ASP A 32 -16.62 -9.79 -1.77
N VAL A 33 -16.50 -8.63 -1.11
CA VAL A 33 -16.14 -7.37 -1.76
C VAL A 33 -14.65 -7.16 -1.51
N PRO A 34 -13.81 -7.17 -2.56
CA PRO A 34 -12.42 -6.79 -2.42
C PRO A 34 -12.34 -5.43 -1.71
N SER A 35 -11.52 -5.33 -0.67
CA SER A 35 -11.41 -4.07 0.09
C SER A 35 -10.83 -3.00 -0.83
N ALA A 36 -11.72 -2.13 -1.31
CA ALA A 36 -11.42 -1.07 -2.24
C ALA A 36 -11.17 0.22 -1.46
N PHE A 37 -10.04 0.87 -1.74
CA PHE A 37 -9.65 2.13 -1.13
C PHE A 37 -9.68 3.20 -2.22
N PRO A 38 -10.42 4.31 -2.03
CA PRO A 38 -10.35 5.44 -2.96
C PRO A 38 -8.93 6.00 -2.94
N ILE A 39 -8.39 6.23 -4.14
CA ILE A 39 -7.07 6.84 -4.31
C ILE A 39 -7.25 8.32 -4.61
N TYR A 40 -6.49 9.15 -3.92
CA TYR A 40 -6.37 10.59 -4.17
C TYR A 40 -4.99 10.89 -4.78
N GLN A 41 -4.85 12.03 -5.45
CA GLN A 41 -3.57 12.49 -5.98
C GLN A 41 -3.30 13.93 -5.62
N ASP A 42 -2.05 14.20 -5.28
CA ASP A 42 -1.48 15.54 -5.24
C ASP A 42 0.05 15.47 -5.35
N TYR A 43 0.72 16.58 -5.67
CA TYR A 43 2.18 16.74 -5.63
C TYR A 43 3.02 15.59 -6.22
N GLY A 44 2.51 14.92 -7.26
CA GLY A 44 3.21 13.81 -7.93
C GLY A 44 3.10 12.45 -7.24
N ALA A 45 2.32 12.32 -6.16
CA ALA A 45 2.09 11.09 -5.43
C ALA A 45 0.60 10.71 -5.39
N TYR A 46 0.34 9.43 -5.09
CA TYR A 46 -1.00 8.89 -4.88
C TYR A 46 -1.15 8.49 -3.41
N TYR A 47 -2.32 8.77 -2.84
CA TYR A 47 -2.59 8.59 -1.42
C TYR A 47 -3.86 7.79 -1.17
N ILE A 48 -3.92 7.14 -0.01
CA ILE A 48 -5.14 6.54 0.55
C ILE A 48 -5.33 7.01 1.99
N ASP A 49 -6.54 6.81 2.51
CA ASP A 49 -6.85 7.07 3.91
C ASP A 49 -6.81 5.76 4.71
N LEU A 50 -6.01 5.73 5.78
CA LEU A 50 -6.07 4.69 6.79
C LEU A 50 -6.75 5.23 8.06
N TYR A 51 -7.58 4.41 8.69
CA TYR A 51 -8.28 4.77 9.93
C TYR A 51 -7.76 3.89 11.05
N ILE A 52 -6.86 4.43 11.87
CA ILE A 52 -6.05 3.66 12.81
C ILE A 52 -6.39 4.05 14.25
N GLY A 53 -6.41 3.07 15.15
CA GLY A 53 -6.69 3.26 16.57
C GLY A 53 -8.14 3.05 16.98
N SER A 54 -8.35 3.07 18.29
CA SER A 54 -9.67 2.97 18.92
C SER A 54 -9.83 4.08 19.97
N PRO A 55 -10.56 5.17 19.71
CA PRO A 55 -11.26 5.51 18.47
C PRO A 55 -10.32 5.77 17.28
N ALA A 56 -10.85 5.55 16.08
CA ALA A 56 -10.09 5.67 14.83
C ALA A 56 -9.67 7.11 14.54
N GLN A 57 -8.43 7.26 14.09
CA GLN A 57 -7.81 8.49 13.63
C GLN A 57 -7.47 8.31 12.15
N ARG A 58 -7.97 9.21 11.30
CA ARG A 58 -7.66 9.22 9.86
C ARG A 58 -6.21 9.64 9.66
N GLN A 59 -5.47 8.91 8.83
CA GLN A 59 -4.11 9.21 8.42
C GLN A 59 -4.01 9.01 6.90
N THR A 60 -3.79 10.10 6.17
CA THR A 60 -3.55 10.07 4.72
C THR A 60 -2.12 9.59 4.46
N VAL A 61 -1.93 8.53 3.69
CA VAL A 61 -0.61 7.90 3.46
C VAL A 61 -0.31 7.72 1.98
N ILE A 62 0.97 7.88 1.61
CA ILE A 62 1.49 7.62 0.26
C ILE A 62 1.44 6.13 -0.04
N LEU A 63 0.95 5.76 -1.23
CA LEU A 63 1.09 4.40 -1.75
C LEU A 63 2.49 4.20 -2.33
N ASP A 64 3.30 3.37 -1.69
CA ASP A 64 4.70 3.17 -2.09
C ASP A 64 5.03 1.70 -2.36
N THR A 65 5.09 1.32 -3.63
CA THR A 65 5.54 -0.01 -4.06
C THR A 65 7.06 -0.19 -4.01
N GLY A 66 7.82 0.87 -3.69
CA GLY A 66 9.27 0.88 -3.58
C GLY A 66 9.80 0.61 -2.17
N SER A 67 8.94 0.52 -1.16
CA SER A 67 9.32 0.18 0.22
C SER A 67 8.29 -0.73 0.90
N ASP A 68 8.70 -1.37 1.99
CA ASP A 68 7.86 -2.33 2.71
C ASP A 68 7.14 -1.71 3.93
N ASN A 69 7.71 -0.68 4.56
CA ASN A 69 7.23 -0.23 5.86
C ASN A 69 5.99 0.67 5.76
N VAL A 70 4.99 0.43 6.62
CA VAL A 70 3.98 1.44 6.95
C VAL A 70 4.55 2.36 8.02
N GLY A 71 4.49 3.66 7.81
CA GLY A 71 5.02 4.65 8.75
C GLY A 71 4.12 5.87 8.85
N ILE A 72 3.87 6.33 10.07
CA ILE A 72 2.94 7.41 10.38
C ILE A 72 3.53 8.31 11.46
N PRO A 73 3.57 9.64 11.28
CA PRO A 73 4.03 10.57 12.30
C PRO A 73 3.09 10.59 13.49
N CYS A 74 3.69 10.41 14.66
CA CYS A 74 3.00 10.47 15.94
C CYS A 74 3.18 11.84 16.60
N THR A 75 2.37 12.12 17.62
CA THR A 75 2.39 13.42 18.34
C THR A 75 3.72 13.80 18.99
N GLU A 76 4.62 12.84 19.19
CA GLU A 76 6.00 13.05 19.65
C GLU A 76 6.86 13.78 18.61
N CYS A 77 6.49 13.72 17.33
CA CYS A 77 7.27 14.35 16.29
C CYS A 77 7.08 15.86 16.30
N SER A 78 8.10 16.58 16.76
CA SER A 78 8.07 18.03 16.90
C SER A 78 8.34 18.79 15.59
N ASP A 79 9.00 18.16 14.61
CA ASP A 79 9.44 18.80 13.36
C ASP A 79 9.15 17.93 12.12
N CYS A 80 8.04 17.21 12.11
CA CYS A 80 7.62 16.36 10.98
C CYS A 80 6.94 17.13 9.82
N GLY A 81 6.89 18.46 9.86
CA GLY A 81 6.13 19.27 8.91
C GLY A 81 4.76 19.71 9.44
N LYS A 82 4.24 20.82 8.92
CA LYS A 82 3.01 21.48 9.42
C LYS A 82 1.86 21.51 8.43
N LYS A 83 2.07 20.97 7.22
CA LYS A 83 1.14 21.05 6.09
C LYS A 83 0.43 19.73 5.78
N HIS A 84 0.60 18.74 6.64
CA HIS A 84 -0.07 17.44 6.52
C HIS A 84 -1.59 17.60 6.52
N THR A 85 -2.25 16.72 5.79
CA THR A 85 -3.71 16.72 5.59
C THR A 85 -4.43 16.45 6.90
N ASP A 86 -3.95 15.47 7.67
CA ASP A 86 -4.51 15.11 8.97
C ASP A 86 -3.58 15.56 10.13
N PRO A 87 -4.10 15.69 11.36
CA PRO A 87 -3.26 15.77 12.55
C PRO A 87 -2.38 14.52 12.70
N PHE A 88 -1.23 14.66 13.37
CA PHE A 88 -0.40 13.51 13.74
C PHE A 88 -1.17 12.53 14.61
N PHE A 89 -0.84 11.25 14.47
CA PHE A 89 -1.47 10.17 15.22
C PHE A 89 -1.17 10.34 16.72
N ASP A 90 -2.21 10.55 17.52
CA ASP A 90 -2.10 10.66 18.97
C ASP A 90 -2.33 9.29 19.59
N HIS A 91 -1.25 8.52 19.75
CA HIS A 91 -1.32 7.16 20.26
C HIS A 91 -1.94 7.07 21.66
N ARG A 92 -1.86 8.15 22.46
CA ARG A 92 -2.45 8.22 23.81
C ARG A 92 -3.98 8.25 23.78
N LYS A 93 -4.58 8.58 22.63
CA LYS A 93 -6.03 8.55 22.43
C LYS A 93 -6.53 7.21 21.91
N SER A 94 -5.65 6.28 21.57
CA SER A 94 -6.02 4.95 21.10
C SER A 94 -5.90 3.95 22.24
N GLU A 95 -7.01 3.35 22.63
CA GLU A 95 -7.08 2.28 23.64
C GLU A 95 -6.46 0.97 23.14
N SER A 96 -6.34 0.81 21.81
CA SER A 96 -5.76 -0.37 21.17
C SER A 96 -4.27 -0.21 20.79
N PHE A 97 -3.67 0.95 21.05
CA PHE A 97 -2.27 1.19 20.73
C PHE A 97 -1.33 0.41 21.63
N ARG A 98 -0.29 -0.15 21.02
CA ARG A 98 0.81 -0.79 21.73
C ARG A 98 2.13 -0.55 21.03
N ALA A 99 3.09 0.04 21.75
CA ALA A 99 4.48 0.05 21.28
C ALA A 99 5.05 -1.38 21.33
N LEU A 100 5.78 -1.78 20.28
CA LEU A 100 6.38 -3.11 20.22
C LEU A 100 7.69 -3.14 21.02
N THR A 101 7.83 -4.19 21.82
CA THR A 101 9.05 -4.48 22.56
C THR A 101 10.09 -5.16 21.67
N CYS A 102 11.30 -5.33 22.19
CA CYS A 102 12.36 -5.99 21.44
C CYS A 102 12.03 -7.43 21.03
N SER A 103 11.22 -8.15 21.82
CA SER A 103 10.81 -9.52 21.48
C SER A 103 9.86 -9.61 20.29
N GLU A 104 9.22 -8.50 19.92
CA GLU A 104 8.21 -8.44 18.84
C GLU A 104 8.69 -7.68 17.61
N CYS A 105 9.93 -7.17 17.69
CA CYS A 105 10.57 -6.36 16.67
C CYS A 105 10.69 -7.14 15.37
N SER A 106 10.21 -6.53 14.27
CA SER A 106 10.16 -7.19 12.97
C SER A 106 11.17 -6.63 11.97
N THR A 107 11.21 -5.31 11.83
CA THR A 107 12.05 -4.58 10.88
C THR A 107 13.09 -3.70 11.53
N GLY A 108 12.83 -3.30 12.78
CA GLY A 108 13.68 -2.40 13.52
C GLY A 108 14.91 -3.04 14.15
N THR A 109 15.67 -2.20 14.83
CA THR A 109 16.74 -2.58 15.75
C THR A 109 16.24 -2.38 17.18
N CYS A 110 16.46 -3.37 18.03
CA CYS A 110 16.12 -3.28 19.45
C CYS A 110 16.97 -2.24 20.17
N ASP A 111 16.33 -1.38 20.96
CA ASP A 111 16.93 -0.61 22.02
C ASP A 111 16.74 -1.37 23.34
N GLU A 112 17.76 -2.12 23.75
CA GLU A 112 17.71 -3.00 24.92
C GLU A 112 17.51 -2.23 26.24
N GLU A 113 17.94 -0.98 26.31
CA GLU A 113 17.82 -0.18 27.55
C GLU A 113 16.37 0.20 27.83
N ASN A 114 15.60 0.48 26.78
CA ASN A 114 14.22 0.94 26.88
C ASN A 114 13.20 -0.15 26.49
N ASP A 115 13.66 -1.32 26.04
CA ASP A 115 12.87 -2.42 25.49
C ASP A 115 11.92 -1.95 24.37
N ILE A 116 12.47 -1.21 23.39
CA ILE A 116 11.69 -0.65 22.27
C ILE A 116 12.32 -1.05 20.93
N CYS A 117 11.50 -1.45 19.97
CA CYS A 117 11.94 -1.68 18.60
C CYS A 117 12.01 -0.36 17.81
N LYS A 118 13.22 0.12 17.48
CA LYS A 118 13.44 1.37 16.71
C LYS A 118 13.62 1.09 15.23
N VAL A 119 12.94 1.84 14.37
CA VAL A 119 13.04 1.74 12.91
C VAL A 119 13.61 3.03 12.36
N LYS A 120 14.46 2.89 11.33
CA LYS A 120 14.93 4.00 10.51
C LYS A 120 14.74 3.62 9.05
N SER A 121 14.42 4.59 8.21
CA SER A 121 14.32 4.40 6.77
C SER A 121 14.91 5.59 6.03
N GLU A 122 15.55 5.29 4.91
CA GLU A 122 16.22 6.24 4.04
C GLU A 122 15.88 5.90 2.59
N TYR A 123 15.46 6.90 1.83
CA TYR A 123 15.04 6.76 0.45
C TYR A 123 16.12 7.27 -0.51
N LEU A 124 16.07 6.82 -1.76
CA LEU A 124 17.03 7.22 -2.80
C LEU A 124 17.03 8.73 -3.08
N GLU A 125 15.91 9.41 -2.84
CA GLU A 125 15.79 10.87 -2.92
C GLU A 125 16.50 11.61 -1.76
N GLY A 126 17.03 10.88 -0.77
CA GLY A 126 17.73 11.41 0.40
C GLY A 126 16.83 11.69 1.60
N SER A 127 15.52 11.52 1.47
CA SER A 127 14.57 11.63 2.59
C SER A 127 14.78 10.53 3.63
N ARG A 128 14.56 10.87 4.89
CA ARG A 128 14.72 9.95 6.02
C ARG A 128 13.60 10.12 7.04
N TRP A 129 13.27 9.03 7.71
CA TRP A 129 12.44 9.06 8.91
C TRP A 129 12.89 8.01 9.92
N SER A 130 12.54 8.24 11.18
CA SER A 130 12.75 7.29 12.26
C SER A 130 11.56 7.25 13.20
N GLY A 131 11.48 6.16 13.96
CA GLY A 131 10.49 6.01 15.01
C GLY A 131 10.58 4.66 15.70
N LYS A 132 9.47 4.26 16.30
CA LYS A 132 9.33 2.95 16.96
C LYS A 132 8.24 2.12 16.29
N GLU A 133 8.43 0.80 16.22
CA GLU A 133 7.35 -0.08 15.80
C GLU A 133 6.22 -0.03 16.84
N ALA A 134 5.00 0.00 16.33
CA ALA A 134 3.79 -0.06 17.10
C ALA A 134 2.79 -0.99 16.41
N LEU A 135 1.87 -1.51 17.20
CA LEU A 135 0.71 -2.27 16.77
C LEU A 135 -0.54 -1.47 17.14
N ASP A 136 -1.46 -1.35 16.20
CA ASP A 136 -2.80 -0.83 16.47
C ASP A 136 -3.81 -1.39 15.46
N LYS A 137 -5.10 -1.22 15.74
CA LYS A 137 -6.19 -1.61 14.87
C LYS A 137 -6.33 -0.65 13.70
N VAL A 138 -6.49 -1.15 12.48
CA VAL A 138 -6.92 -0.39 11.32
C VAL A 138 -8.34 -0.78 10.91
N HIS A 139 -9.10 0.17 10.36
CA HIS A 139 -10.40 -0.06 9.75
C HIS A 139 -10.22 -0.20 8.22
N PRO A 140 -10.19 -1.42 7.70
CA PRO A 140 -10.08 -1.68 6.27
C PRO A 140 -11.40 -1.30 5.58
N GLY A 141 -11.31 -0.61 4.44
CA GLY A 141 -12.50 -0.15 3.70
C GLY A 141 -13.02 1.23 4.12
N GLY A 142 -12.26 1.98 4.91
CA GLY A 142 -12.53 3.41 5.16
C GLY A 142 -12.94 3.71 6.60
N PRO A 143 -13.73 4.78 6.83
CA PRO A 143 -14.15 5.19 8.18
C PRO A 143 -14.85 4.05 8.93
N PRO A 144 -14.78 4.02 10.27
CA PRO A 144 -15.52 3.04 11.07
C PRO A 144 -17.00 3.05 10.71
N GLN A 145 -17.51 1.89 10.28
CA GLN A 145 -18.93 1.68 9.99
C GLN A 145 -19.51 0.73 11.02
N LYS A 146 -20.73 1.04 11.51
CA LYS A 146 -21.48 0.13 12.36
C LYS A 146 -22.13 -0.94 11.50
N PHE A 147 -21.50 -2.10 11.37
CA PHE A 147 -22.12 -3.24 10.71
C PHE A 147 -23.05 -3.93 11.71
N LEU A 148 -24.36 -3.74 11.52
CA LEU A 148 -25.39 -4.38 12.31
C LEU A 148 -25.82 -5.67 11.60
N VAL A 149 -25.55 -6.82 12.23
CA VAL A 149 -26.08 -8.10 11.76
C VAL A 149 -27.30 -8.45 12.59
N GLU A 150 -28.43 -8.69 11.93
CA GLU A 150 -29.63 -9.24 12.54
C GLU A 150 -29.43 -10.74 12.79
N SER A 151 -29.37 -11.15 14.06
CA SER A 151 -29.42 -12.57 14.39
C SER A 151 -30.81 -13.13 14.13
N GLN A 152 -30.90 -14.31 13.49
CA GLN A 152 -32.19 -14.93 13.18
C GLN A 152 -32.93 -15.47 14.42
N ASP A 153 -32.25 -15.61 15.55
CA ASP A 153 -32.80 -16.28 16.75
C ASP A 153 -33.13 -15.33 17.90
N GLU A 154 -32.62 -14.12 17.92
CA GLU A 154 -32.96 -13.10 18.90
C GLU A 154 -33.04 -11.77 18.16
N ASN A 155 -34.01 -10.92 18.51
CA ASN A 155 -34.22 -9.59 17.94
C ASN A 155 -33.10 -8.62 18.40
N GLN A 156 -31.83 -9.05 18.28
CA GLN A 156 -30.61 -8.39 18.72
C GLN A 156 -29.77 -8.06 17.49
N THR A 157 -29.30 -6.81 17.45
CA THR A 157 -28.31 -6.35 16.50
C THR A 157 -26.92 -6.61 17.07
N ILE A 158 -26.12 -7.42 16.39
CA ILE A 158 -24.71 -7.64 16.76
C ILE A 158 -23.88 -6.65 15.96
N GLU A 159 -23.13 -5.80 16.67
CA GLU A 159 -22.10 -4.94 16.08
C GLU A 159 -20.87 -5.80 15.77
N VAL A 160 -20.48 -5.86 14.50
CA VAL A 160 -19.32 -6.63 14.07
C VAL A 160 -18.10 -5.72 14.01
N ASP A 161 -17.08 -6.03 14.83
CA ASP A 161 -15.76 -5.42 14.73
C ASP A 161 -15.06 -5.93 13.46
N ASN A 162 -14.93 -5.05 12.46
CA ASN A 162 -14.24 -5.33 11.20
C ASN A 162 -12.81 -4.77 11.17
N THR A 163 -12.20 -4.53 12.34
CA THR A 163 -10.81 -4.08 12.42
C THR A 163 -9.84 -5.24 12.33
N LEU A 164 -8.61 -4.94 11.89
CA LEU A 164 -7.48 -5.87 11.99
C LEU A 164 -6.28 -5.17 12.64
N PRO A 165 -5.43 -5.90 13.37
CA PRO A 165 -4.19 -5.34 13.86
C PRO A 165 -3.19 -5.15 12.70
N ILE A 166 -2.51 -4.01 12.68
CA ILE A 166 -1.37 -3.77 11.79
C ILE A 166 -0.19 -3.23 12.59
N LYS A 167 1.01 -3.66 12.21
CA LYS A 167 2.28 -3.09 12.60
C LYS A 167 2.58 -1.89 11.72
N PHE A 168 3.01 -0.79 12.32
CA PHE A 168 3.49 0.39 11.63
C PHE A 168 4.59 1.06 12.45
N THR A 169 5.39 1.92 11.82
CA THR A 169 6.31 2.79 12.55
C THR A 169 5.59 4.06 12.98
N CYS A 170 5.51 4.27 14.29
CA CYS A 170 5.14 5.54 14.90
C CYS A 170 6.34 6.47 14.83
N MET A 171 6.38 7.35 13.82
CA MET A 171 7.52 8.21 13.52
C MET A 171 7.64 9.34 14.54
N ASP A 172 8.85 9.56 15.02
CA ASP A 172 9.23 10.65 15.92
C ASP A 172 10.17 11.67 15.27
N SER A 173 10.70 11.36 14.08
CA SER A 173 11.50 12.25 13.25
C SER A 173 11.24 11.99 11.77
N VAL A 174 11.10 13.07 11.01
CA VAL A 174 10.98 13.07 9.54
C VAL A 174 11.86 14.21 9.00
N GLU A 175 12.59 13.94 7.92
CA GLU A 175 13.51 14.88 7.27
C GLU A 175 13.15 15.10 5.81
N SER A 176 13.66 16.19 5.23
CA SER A 176 13.60 16.49 3.79
C SER A 176 12.16 16.64 3.25
N GLU A 177 11.94 16.21 2.00
CA GLU A 177 10.70 16.37 1.22
C GLU A 177 9.46 15.81 1.90
N PHE A 178 9.58 14.79 2.77
CA PHE A 178 8.43 14.27 3.54
C PHE A 178 7.78 15.33 4.44
N ARG A 179 8.51 16.37 4.86
CA ARG A 179 7.93 17.49 5.64
C ARG A 179 7.02 18.39 4.82
N LEU A 180 7.15 18.34 3.49
CA LEU A 180 6.43 19.18 2.53
C LEU A 180 5.24 18.47 1.92
N GLN A 181 5.17 17.14 2.05
CA GLN A 181 4.06 16.34 1.54
C GLN A 181 2.75 16.64 2.29
N LEU A 182 1.63 16.44 1.58
CA LEU A 182 0.30 16.51 2.19
C LEU A 182 -0.09 15.23 2.92
N ALA A 183 0.45 14.09 2.49
CA ALA A 183 0.24 12.84 3.19
C ALA A 183 1.03 12.84 4.50
N ASN A 184 0.34 12.42 5.57
CA ASN A 184 0.91 12.24 6.88
C ASN A 184 2.06 11.24 6.85
N GLY A 185 1.85 10.11 6.18
CA GLY A 185 2.77 8.98 6.24
C GLY A 185 2.90 8.24 4.92
N ILE A 186 3.37 7.01 5.04
CA ILE A 186 3.62 6.11 3.92
C ILE A 186 3.04 4.74 4.22
N ALA A 187 2.42 4.13 3.22
CA ALA A 187 2.01 2.73 3.21
C ALA A 187 2.92 1.98 2.24
N GLY A 188 3.91 1.29 2.79
CA GLY A 188 4.74 0.35 2.04
C GLY A 188 3.88 -0.76 1.45
N LEU A 189 4.07 -0.98 0.15
CA LEU A 189 3.40 -1.99 -0.65
C LEU A 189 4.39 -2.98 -1.26
N GLY A 190 5.62 -3.04 -0.76
CA GLY A 190 6.65 -3.98 -1.18
C GLY A 190 6.28 -5.45 -0.94
N MET A 191 7.22 -6.36 -1.20
CA MET A 191 6.97 -7.79 -1.15
C MET A 191 7.19 -8.42 0.23
N GLN A 192 7.71 -7.66 1.21
CA GLN A 192 8.05 -8.21 2.52
C GLN A 192 6.92 -8.07 3.54
N GLY A 193 7.04 -8.82 4.65
CA GLY A 193 6.10 -8.91 5.77
C GLY A 193 5.48 -7.57 6.23
N PRO A 194 6.26 -6.49 6.40
CA PRO A 194 5.76 -5.20 6.91
C PRO A 194 4.78 -4.48 5.99
N SER A 195 4.68 -4.89 4.72
CA SER A 195 3.82 -4.23 3.74
C SER A 195 2.35 -4.36 4.08
N LEU A 196 1.58 -3.29 3.86
CA LEU A 196 0.17 -3.21 4.27
C LEU A 196 -0.66 -4.43 3.79
N TRP A 197 -0.56 -4.75 2.50
CA TRP A 197 -1.29 -5.87 1.92
C TRP A 197 -0.82 -7.22 2.48
N ARG A 198 0.46 -7.34 2.84
CA ARG A 198 1.04 -8.57 3.37
C ARG A 198 0.54 -8.85 4.77
N GLN A 199 0.53 -7.82 5.62
CA GLN A 199 -0.06 -7.91 6.96
C GLN A 199 -1.55 -8.30 6.88
N MET A 200 -2.31 -7.70 5.96
CA MET A 200 -3.73 -8.05 5.75
C MET A 200 -3.93 -9.50 5.31
N TYR A 201 -3.01 -10.04 4.50
CA TYR A 201 -3.04 -11.46 4.11
C TYR A 201 -2.67 -12.39 5.28
N GLU A 202 -1.69 -12.00 6.09
CA GLU A 202 -1.23 -12.77 7.26
C GLU A 202 -2.33 -12.86 8.33
N GLU A 203 -3.04 -11.76 8.57
CA GLU A 203 -4.23 -11.66 9.43
C GLU A 203 -5.50 -12.28 8.81
N LYS A 204 -5.39 -12.94 7.64
CA LYS A 204 -6.50 -13.61 6.93
C LYS A 204 -7.66 -12.69 6.55
N TYR A 205 -7.39 -11.38 6.49
CA TYR A 205 -8.37 -10.40 6.04
C TYR A 205 -8.52 -10.41 4.51
N ILE A 206 -7.46 -10.73 3.78
CA ILE A 206 -7.51 -11.02 2.33
C ILE A 206 -7.06 -12.45 2.04
N GLU A 207 -7.69 -13.09 1.06
CA GLU A 207 -7.44 -14.51 0.73
C GLU A 207 -6.25 -14.72 -0.21
N GLU A 208 -5.91 -13.70 -1.00
CA GLU A 208 -4.87 -13.79 -2.02
C GLU A 208 -3.74 -12.79 -1.78
N LYS A 209 -2.51 -13.22 -2.10
CA LYS A 209 -1.28 -12.41 -1.99
C LYS A 209 -1.11 -11.46 -3.18
N LYS A 210 -2.13 -10.64 -3.41
CA LYS A 210 -2.16 -9.70 -4.53
C LYS A 210 -2.87 -8.41 -4.16
N PHE A 211 -2.53 -7.35 -4.87
CA PHE A 211 -3.29 -6.11 -4.89
C PHE A 211 -3.29 -5.52 -6.29
N SER A 212 -4.20 -4.61 -6.56
CA SER A 212 -4.24 -3.85 -7.80
C SER A 212 -4.43 -2.37 -7.55
N LEU A 213 -3.84 -1.58 -8.44
CA LEU A 213 -3.90 -0.13 -8.46
C LEU A 213 -4.50 0.31 -9.79
N CYS A 214 -5.62 1.01 -9.72
CA CYS A 214 -6.27 1.67 -10.85
C CYS A 214 -6.03 3.18 -10.67
N LEU A 215 -5.07 3.73 -11.42
CA LEU A 215 -4.61 5.11 -11.28
C LEU A 215 -5.01 5.93 -12.52
N SER A 216 -5.77 6.99 -12.31
CA SER A 216 -6.03 8.05 -13.28
C SER A 216 -5.32 9.33 -12.83
N LYS A 217 -5.29 10.34 -13.69
CA LYS A 217 -4.85 11.69 -13.34
C LYS A 217 -6.03 12.63 -13.30
N ASN A 218 -6.11 13.44 -12.24
CA ASN A 218 -7.08 14.52 -12.14
C ASN A 218 -6.33 15.86 -11.99
N PRO A 219 -6.65 16.90 -12.80
CA PRO A 219 -6.01 18.21 -12.66
C PRO A 219 -6.33 18.90 -11.32
N ILE A 220 -7.37 18.45 -10.61
CA ILE A 220 -7.78 18.99 -9.31
C ILE A 220 -7.12 18.17 -8.20
N ALA A 221 -6.14 18.78 -7.54
CA ALA A 221 -5.47 18.26 -6.35
C ALA A 221 -6.48 17.78 -5.28
N GLY A 222 -6.21 16.63 -4.68
CA GLY A 222 -7.06 16.01 -3.65
C GLY A 222 -8.35 15.37 -4.16
N SER A 223 -8.61 15.39 -5.48
CA SER A 223 -9.75 14.67 -6.05
C SER A 223 -9.49 13.16 -6.08
N MET A 224 -10.56 12.38 -5.97
CA MET A 224 -10.50 10.94 -6.20
C MET A 224 -10.04 10.69 -7.65
N THR A 225 -8.97 9.93 -7.79
CA THR A 225 -8.25 9.74 -9.05
C THR A 225 -8.03 8.25 -9.35
N GLY A 226 -8.62 7.35 -8.57
CA GLY A 226 -8.37 5.93 -8.73
C GLY A 226 -8.97 5.09 -7.61
N SER A 227 -8.62 3.81 -7.63
CA SER A 227 -8.97 2.85 -6.60
C SER A 227 -7.86 1.82 -6.43
N MET A 228 -7.60 1.45 -5.19
CA MET A 228 -6.72 0.35 -4.82
C MET A 228 -7.59 -0.82 -4.35
N THR A 229 -7.29 -2.02 -4.81
CA THR A 229 -8.00 -3.23 -4.39
C THR A 229 -7.02 -4.20 -3.76
N LEU A 230 -7.31 -4.61 -2.53
CA LEU A 230 -6.52 -5.61 -1.80
C LEU A 230 -7.13 -7.01 -1.93
N GLY A 231 -6.29 -8.03 -2.11
CA GLY A 231 -6.68 -9.43 -2.28
C GLY A 231 -7.24 -9.75 -3.67
N GLY A 232 -7.22 -8.78 -4.60
CA GLY A 232 -8.11 -8.83 -5.75
C GLY A 232 -7.70 -7.92 -6.90
N ILE A 233 -8.39 -8.15 -8.02
CA ILE A 233 -8.50 -7.18 -9.11
C ILE A 233 -9.98 -6.87 -9.25
N ASP A 234 -10.34 -5.59 -9.24
CA ASP A 234 -11.70 -5.19 -9.59
C ASP A 234 -11.81 -5.08 -11.12
N GLU A 235 -12.32 -6.14 -11.74
CA GLU A 235 -12.47 -6.24 -13.20
C GLU A 235 -13.37 -5.14 -13.78
N ARG A 236 -14.26 -4.53 -12.96
CA ARG A 236 -15.13 -3.43 -13.39
C ARG A 236 -14.36 -2.13 -13.63
N LEU A 237 -13.18 -2.00 -13.01
CA LEU A 237 -12.30 -0.85 -13.17
C LEU A 237 -11.38 -0.97 -14.40
N GLY A 238 -11.33 -2.16 -15.02
CA GLY A 238 -10.68 -2.34 -16.31
C GLY A 238 -11.48 -1.64 -17.41
N HIS A 239 -10.82 -0.85 -18.25
CA HIS A 239 -11.45 -0.37 -19.49
C HIS A 239 -11.82 -1.59 -20.38
N ASN A 240 -13.00 -1.52 -21.01
CA ASN A 240 -13.69 -2.53 -21.85
C ASN A 240 -12.90 -3.30 -22.95
N SER A 241 -11.56 -3.39 -22.96
CA SER A 241 -10.81 -4.00 -24.07
C SER A 241 -9.34 -4.37 -23.82
N THR A 242 -8.96 -4.99 -22.70
CA THR A 242 -7.69 -5.74 -22.67
C THR A 242 -7.72 -6.87 -21.65
N ASP A 243 -7.46 -8.09 -22.11
CA ASP A 243 -6.96 -9.16 -21.26
C ASP A 243 -5.73 -8.65 -20.50
N LEU A 244 -5.68 -8.88 -19.19
CA LEU A 244 -4.51 -8.54 -18.38
C LEU A 244 -3.28 -9.23 -18.99
N SER A 245 -2.28 -8.42 -19.32
CA SER A 245 -0.98 -8.92 -19.76
C SER A 245 -0.07 -9.06 -18.54
N TYR A 246 0.50 -10.25 -18.38
CA TYR A 246 1.35 -10.57 -17.23
C TYR A 246 2.82 -10.55 -17.62
N MET A 247 3.66 -10.02 -16.74
CA MET A 247 5.11 -10.06 -16.84
C MET A 247 5.67 -10.81 -15.64
N SER A 248 6.63 -11.70 -15.88
CA SER A 248 7.36 -12.36 -14.80
C SER A 248 8.29 -11.36 -14.11
N MET A 249 8.26 -11.33 -12.78
CA MET A 249 9.19 -10.52 -12.01
C MET A 249 10.60 -11.10 -12.07
N ILE A 250 11.60 -10.22 -12.18
CA ILE A 250 13.00 -10.58 -12.00
C ILE A 250 13.37 -10.52 -10.52
N ASN A 251 14.31 -11.37 -10.09
CA ASN A 251 14.74 -11.40 -8.70
C ASN A 251 15.44 -10.09 -8.32
N THR A 252 14.77 -9.24 -7.56
CA THR A 252 15.21 -7.87 -7.22
C THR A 252 15.16 -7.60 -5.71
N SER A 253 15.50 -8.61 -4.89
CA SER A 253 15.64 -8.44 -3.43
C SER A 253 14.42 -7.79 -2.76
N GLY A 254 13.20 -8.18 -3.16
CA GLY A 254 11.94 -7.71 -2.56
C GLY A 254 11.23 -6.57 -3.31
N LEU A 255 11.78 -6.09 -4.43
CA LEU A 255 11.14 -5.10 -5.30
C LEU A 255 10.33 -5.73 -6.44
N TYR A 256 9.48 -4.94 -7.07
CA TYR A 256 8.70 -5.31 -8.26
C TYR A 256 9.49 -5.10 -9.57
N GLY A 257 10.65 -5.74 -9.68
CA GLY A 257 11.49 -5.64 -10.88
C GLY A 257 10.90 -6.38 -12.08
N VAL A 258 10.92 -5.74 -13.25
CA VAL A 258 10.59 -6.36 -14.55
C VAL A 258 11.67 -6.08 -15.59
N GLU A 259 11.83 -6.98 -16.56
CA GLU A 259 12.74 -6.77 -17.69
C GLU A 259 12.03 -6.02 -18.82
N ILE A 260 12.57 -4.86 -19.20
CA ILE A 260 12.13 -4.10 -20.38
C ILE A 260 13.13 -4.36 -21.50
N ARG A 261 12.68 -5.00 -22.58
CA ARG A 261 13.56 -5.35 -23.72
C ARG A 261 13.85 -4.16 -24.62
N ASN A 262 12.80 -3.48 -25.05
CA ASN A 262 12.85 -2.43 -26.05
C ASN A 262 11.94 -1.27 -25.62
N ILE A 263 12.40 -0.04 -25.84
CA ILE A 263 11.55 1.16 -25.75
C ILE A 263 11.49 1.76 -27.16
N TYR A 264 10.27 1.90 -27.68
CA TYR A 264 10.04 2.54 -28.98
C TYR A 264 9.46 3.93 -28.76
N VAL A 265 10.07 4.94 -29.40
CA VAL A 265 9.63 6.33 -29.31
C VAL A 265 9.26 6.82 -30.71
N HIS A 266 8.06 7.37 -30.85
CA HIS A 266 7.63 7.94 -32.13
C HIS A 266 8.36 9.24 -32.43
N GLU A 267 8.90 9.38 -33.64
CA GLU A 267 9.77 10.50 -34.02
C GLU A 267 9.09 11.87 -33.85
N ASN A 268 7.79 11.94 -34.13
CA ASN A 268 7.02 13.19 -34.10
C ASN A 268 6.19 13.37 -32.81
N GLY A 269 6.42 12.53 -31.80
CA GLY A 269 5.57 12.46 -30.60
C GLY A 269 4.15 11.96 -30.92
N GLY A 270 3.27 11.91 -29.93
CA GLY A 270 1.90 11.41 -30.11
C GLY A 270 1.34 10.79 -28.83
N GLU A 271 0.07 10.36 -28.89
CA GLU A 271 -0.64 9.82 -27.74
C GLU A 271 -0.77 8.29 -27.71
N SER A 272 -0.44 7.62 -28.82
CA SER A 272 -0.59 6.18 -29.03
C SER A 272 0.41 5.70 -30.07
N VAL A 273 0.93 4.48 -29.90
CA VAL A 273 1.73 3.74 -30.91
C VAL A 273 0.88 2.74 -31.70
N ARG A 274 -0.42 2.65 -31.42
CA ARG A 274 -1.35 1.84 -32.23
C ARG A 274 -1.41 2.42 -33.64
N ASP A 275 -1.30 1.56 -34.64
CA ASP A 275 -1.39 1.86 -36.07
C ASP A 275 -0.23 2.68 -36.67
N ILE A 276 0.93 2.71 -36.01
CA ILE A 276 2.15 3.37 -36.53
C ILE A 276 3.04 2.35 -37.27
N LEU A 277 3.60 2.75 -38.42
CA LEU A 277 4.55 1.94 -39.17
C LEU A 277 5.88 1.84 -38.39
N HIS A 278 6.50 0.65 -38.37
CA HIS A 278 7.77 0.41 -37.66
C HIS A 278 8.91 1.36 -38.10
N GLU A 279 8.83 1.92 -39.30
CA GLU A 279 9.80 2.86 -39.89
C GLU A 279 9.73 4.26 -39.26
N GLU A 280 8.67 4.59 -38.52
CA GLU A 280 8.46 5.89 -37.85
C GLU A 280 8.78 5.82 -36.32
N LEU A 281 9.50 4.77 -35.91
CA LEU A 281 9.84 4.52 -34.51
C LEU A 281 11.37 4.48 -34.30
N TYR A 282 11.85 5.28 -33.36
CA TYR A 282 13.21 5.13 -32.83
C TYR A 282 13.23 3.99 -31.81
N LEU A 283 14.04 2.96 -32.06
CA LEU A 283 14.32 1.90 -31.09
C LEU A 283 15.44 2.35 -30.14
N ILE A 284 15.11 2.43 -28.86
CA ILE A 284 16.07 2.53 -27.77
C ILE A 284 16.27 1.13 -27.22
N VAL A 285 17.43 0.53 -27.53
CA VAL A 285 17.85 -0.75 -26.95
C VAL A 285 18.26 -0.50 -25.52
N VAL A 286 17.53 -1.10 -24.57
CA VAL A 286 17.87 -1.01 -23.15
C VAL A 286 19.01 -1.99 -22.89
N GLN A 287 20.24 -1.51 -22.90
CA GLN A 287 21.38 -2.29 -22.41
C GLN A 287 21.47 -2.15 -20.90
N GLN A 288 21.37 -3.28 -20.20
CA GLN A 288 21.54 -3.32 -18.74
C GLN A 288 23.00 -3.04 -18.40
N GLN A 289 23.36 -1.79 -18.12
CA GLN A 289 24.65 -1.48 -17.51
C GLN A 289 24.61 -1.97 -16.07
N HIS A 290 25.46 -2.94 -15.73
CA HIS A 290 25.71 -3.35 -14.35
C HIS A 290 26.39 -2.20 -13.59
N LEU A 291 25.61 -1.23 -13.11
CA LEU A 291 26.04 -0.26 -12.12
C LEU A 291 25.95 -0.89 -10.73
N TYR A 292 26.79 -1.89 -10.48
CA TYR A 292 27.16 -2.31 -9.13
C TYR A 292 28.65 -2.02 -8.96
N GLN A 293 28.98 -0.81 -8.52
CA GLN A 293 30.20 -0.60 -7.77
C GLN A 293 29.79 -0.28 -6.34
N PRO A 294 30.12 -1.13 -5.36
CA PRO A 294 29.96 -0.77 -3.95
C PRO A 294 30.87 0.43 -3.67
N ILE A 295 30.30 1.47 -3.08
CA ILE A 295 31.07 2.59 -2.53
C ILE A 295 31.88 2.01 -1.37
N SER A 296 33.21 2.06 -1.50
CA SER A 296 34.19 1.64 -0.48
C SER A 296 34.22 2.58 0.72
#